data_AF-A0A951KHH7-F1
#
_entry.id   AF-A0A951KHH7-F1
#
_cell.length_a   1.000
_cell.length_b   1.000
_cell.length_c   1.000
_cell.angle_alpha   90.00
_cell.angle_beta   90.00
_cell.angle_gamma   90.00
#
_symmetry.space_group_name_H-M   'P 1'
#
loop_
_entity.id
_entity.type
_entity.pdbx_description
1 polymer ?
#
loop_
_entity_poly.entity_id
_entity_poly.type
_entity_poly.pdbx_seq_one_letter_code
_entity_poly.pdbx_strand_id
1 'polypeptide(L)' 'MRDKLLETIEIIRPALQADGGDIVVKEVNEETGVVSVELVGACGTCPISTQTMKAGIERIL' A
#
# COMPACT_ATOMS: atom_id res chain seq x y z
N MET A 1 5.30 -15.68 3.31
CA MET A 1 4.68 -14.84 2.26
C MET A 1 4.67 -13.37 2.68
N ARG A 2 4.51 -13.11 3.99
CA ARG A 2 4.67 -11.80 4.62
C ARG A 2 6.00 -11.07 4.40
N ASP A 3 7.15 -11.74 4.44
CA ASP A 3 8.45 -11.06 4.30
C ASP A 3 8.61 -10.34 2.95
N LYS A 4 8.23 -11.02 1.85
CA LYS A 4 8.24 -10.41 0.51
C LYS A 4 7.30 -9.21 0.40
N LEU A 5 6.16 -9.28 1.09
CA LEU A 5 5.19 -8.19 1.09
C LEU A 5 5.73 -6.95 1.80
N LEU A 6 6.36 -7.14 2.96
CA LEU A 6 7.03 -6.08 3.70
C LEU A 6 8.17 -5.48 2.87
N GLU A 7 8.99 -6.31 2.23
CA GLU A 7 10.10 -5.85 1.39
C GLU A 7 9.61 -4.98 0.22
N THR A 8 8.55 -5.41 -0.47
CA THR A 8 7.90 -4.61 -1.52
C THR A 8 7.37 -3.28 -0.98
N ILE A 9 6.76 -3.29 0.21
CA ILE A 9 6.21 -2.09 0.84
C ILE A 9 7.32 -1.10 1.23
N GLU A 10 8.44 -1.59 1.75
CA GLU A 10 9.61 -0.75 2.06
C GLU A 10 10.20 -0.09 0.81
N ILE A 11 10.09 -0.72 -0.37
CA ILE A 11 10.57 -0.15 -1.64
C ILE A 11 9.65 0.99 -2.11
N ILE A 12 8.33 0.87 -1.95
CA ILE A 12 7.37 1.89 -2.41
C ILE A 12 7.19 3.03 -1.39
N ARG A 13 7.43 2.79 -0.10
CA ARG A 13 7.22 3.78 0.98
C ARG A 13 7.93 5.13 0.72
N PRO A 14 9.20 5.20 0.26
CA PRO A 14 9.86 6.47 -0.02
C PRO A 14 9.14 7.30 -1.10
N ALA A 15 8.59 6.65 -2.13
CA ALA A 15 7.82 7.33 -3.17
C ALA A 15 6.51 7.88 -2.61
N LEU A 16 5.80 7.06 -1.81
CA LEU A 16 4.56 7.46 -1.14
C LEU A 16 4.79 8.65 -0.19
N GLN A 17 5.89 8.62 0.57
CA GLN A 17 6.27 9.70 1.49
C GLN A 17 6.74 10.96 0.77
N ALA A 18 7.40 10.84 -0.39
CA ALA A 18 7.72 11.98 -1.24
C ALA A 18 6.46 12.71 -1.74
N ASP A 19 5.38 11.96 -2.00
CA ASP A 19 4.06 12.49 -2.37
C ASP A 19 3.23 12.94 -1.14
N GLY A 20 3.81 12.89 0.07
CA GLY A 20 3.18 13.33 1.31
C GLY A 20 2.16 12.34 1.90
N GLY A 21 2.18 11.09 1.49
CA GLY A 21 1.37 10.02 2.06
C GLY A 21 2.19 8.86 2.63
N ASP A 22 1.49 7.83 3.09
CA ASP A 22 2.10 6.59 3.56
C ASP A 22 1.12 5.43 3.41
N ILE A 23 1.61 4.21 3.60
CA ILE A 23 0.82 2.97 3.57
C ILE A 23 1.06 2.16 4.85
N VAL A 24 -0.04 1.72 5.46
CA VAL A 24 -0.03 0.89 6.66
C VAL A 24 -0.71 -0.43 6.36
N VAL A 25 -0.02 -1.55 6.60
CA VAL A 25 -0.63 -2.88 6.47
C VAL A 25 -1.49 -3.13 7.71
N LYS A 26 -2.79 -3.36 7.51
CA LYS A 26 -3.74 -3.70 8.58
C LYS A 26 -3.81 -5.20 8.81
N GLU A 27 -3.96 -5.95 7.73
CA GLU A 27 -4.16 -7.39 7.80
C GLU A 27 -3.50 -8.07 6.59
N VAL A 28 -2.90 -9.24 6.84
CA VAL A 28 -2.39 -10.12 5.79
C VAL A 28 -2.97 -11.49 6.02
N ASN A 29 -3.89 -11.88 5.14
CA ASN A 29 -4.47 -13.22 5.12
C ASN A 29 -3.61 -14.12 4.23
N GLU A 30 -2.77 -14.96 4.86
CA GLU A 30 -1.87 -15.85 4.14
C GLU A 30 -2.58 -17.08 3.53
N GLU A 31 -3.79 -17.40 3.98
CA GLU A 31 -4.60 -18.51 3.43
C GLU A 31 -5.29 -18.12 2.13
N THR A 32 -5.78 -16.88 2.04
CA THR A 32 -6.46 -16.35 0.84
C THR A 32 -5.55 -15.51 -0.05
N GLY A 33 -4.39 -15.08 0.46
CA GLY A 33 -3.48 -14.14 -0.20
C GLY A 33 -3.96 -12.69 -0.19
N VAL A 34 -5.03 -12.38 0.55
CA VAL A 34 -5.61 -11.03 0.60
C VAL A 34 -4.86 -10.16 1.61
N VAL A 35 -4.51 -8.95 1.20
CA VAL A 35 -3.77 -7.97 2.01
C VAL A 35 -4.61 -6.72 2.15
N SER A 36 -4.95 -6.39 3.38
CA SER A 36 -5.67 -5.16 3.72
C SER A 36 -4.67 -4.09 4.11
N VAL A 37 -4.67 -2.98 3.36
CA VAL A 37 -3.82 -1.82 3.60
C VAL A 37 -4.67 -0.57 3.82
N GLU A 38 -4.15 0.35 4.61
CA GLU A 38 -4.69 1.69 4.83
C GLU A 38 -3.70 2.71 4.27
N LEU A 39 -4.18 3.59 3.39
CA LEU A 39 -3.41 4.71 2.90
C LEU A 39 -3.61 5.89 3.84
N VAL A 40 -2.52 6.48 4.33
CA VAL A 40 -2.53 7.61 5.26
C VAL A 40 -1.83 8.83 4.65
N GLY A 41 -2.01 10.01 5.25
CA GLY A 41 -1.47 11.28 4.74
C GLY A 41 -2.23 11.81 3.51
N ALA A 42 -1.52 12.50 2.61
CA ALA A 42 -2.10 13.11 1.40
C ALA A 42 -2.86 12.09 0.52
N CYS A 43 -2.39 10.84 0.53
CA CYS A 43 -2.97 9.72 -0.22
C CYS A 43 -4.32 9.23 0.34
N GLY A 44 -4.62 9.50 1.62
CA GLY A 44 -5.91 9.19 2.24
C GLY A 44 -6.97 10.28 2.02
N THR A 45 -6.56 11.51 1.72
CA THR A 45 -7.46 12.67 1.56
C THR A 45 -7.87 12.96 0.13
N CYS A 46 -7.25 12.32 -0.86
CA CYS A 46 -7.55 12.54 -2.28
C CYS A 46 -8.36 11.35 -2.85
N PRO A 47 -9.67 11.50 -3.12
CA PRO A 47 -10.52 10.40 -3.58
C PRO A 47 -10.15 9.86 -4.97
N ILE A 48 -9.44 10.65 -5.78
CA ILE A 48 -8.91 10.19 -7.08
C ILE A 48 -7.65 9.33 -6.89
N SER A 49 -6.83 9.64 -5.87
CA SER A 49 -5.57 8.94 -5.61
C SER A 49 -5.81 7.57 -5.01
N THR A 50 -6.89 7.36 -4.24
CA THR A 50 -7.18 6.05 -3.62
C THR A 50 -7.37 4.96 -4.67
N GLN A 51 -8.05 5.24 -5.78
CA GLN A 51 -8.30 4.25 -6.84
C GLN A 51 -7.03 3.95 -7.65
N THR A 52 -6.26 4.97 -8.03
CA THR A 52 -5.01 4.80 -8.78
C THR A 52 -3.93 4.13 -7.94
N MET A 53 -3.82 4.47 -6.66
CA MET A 53 -2.87 3.85 -5.73
C MET A 53 -3.22 2.40 -5.45
N LYS A 54 -4.51 2.10 -5.23
CA LYS A 54 -4.99 0.71 -5.10
C LYS A 54 -4.57 -0.11 -6.32
N ALA A 55 -4.85 0.39 -7.53
CA ALA A 55 -4.49 -0.30 -8.77
C ALA A 55 -2.97 -0.44 -8.96
N GLY A 56 -2.18 0.55 -8.53
CA GLY A 56 -0.71 0.47 -8.54
C GLY A 56 -0.17 -0.59 -7.60
N ILE A 57 -0.71 -0.67 -6.38
CA ILE A 57 -0.32 -1.66 -5.36
C ILE A 57 -0.71 -3.07 -5.81
N GLU A 58 -1.94 -3.26 -6.32
CA GLU A 58 -2.41 -4.54 -6.87
C GLU A 58 -1.61 -5.00 -8.10
N ARG A 59 -0.88 -4.10 -8.77
CA ARG A 59 -0.03 -4.44 -9.92
C ARG A 59 1.39 -4.85 -9.52
N ILE A 60 1.85 -4.40 -8.36
CA ILE A 60 3.19 -4.67 -7.84
C ILE A 60 3.21 -5.96 -7.00
N LEU A 61 2.10 -6.28 -6.33
CA LEU A 61 1.86 -7.52 -5.58
C LEU A 61 1.33 -8.65 -6.48
#